data_AF-A0A382NUJ2-F1
#
_entry.id   AF-A0A382NUJ2-F1
#
_cell.length_a   1.000
_cell.length_b   1.000
_cell.length_c   1.000
_cell.angle_alpha   90.00
_cell.angle_beta   90.00
_cell.angle_gamma   90.00
#
_symmetry.space_group_name_H-M   'P 1'
#
loop_
_entity.id
_entity.type
_entity.pdbx_description
1 polymer ?
#
loop_
_entity_poly.entity_id
_entity_poly.type
_entity_poly.pdbx_seq_one_letter_code
_entity_poly.pdbx_strand_id
1 'polypeptide(L)'
;MGVAIAVLGGLAQIAIPIAVIVFFVRRRRGGNAGVDLGLVVRRLFEYGFLYVLLWITGVGVAGLLSELFEVLEGAAADDTGEVALWWTFTLVGGAGLAGHSLLLRRRFISGPDETALTFWWVYLSVVDLTALGAGIVSSILTLSWPIAGHSFNAGAPAVLIVAATVWAVHWRLAGRPGARRPARNQAHLLVGSLIGMVGLGVSFVLALSQLLGWFYDGVTPGLRPDVDGWVPLDTTFDEVADALPSLITFGLVWWWYWWRNARSTG
;
A
#
# COMPACT_ATOMS: atom_id res chain seq x y z
N MET A 1 -14.19 12.49 -11.37
CA MET A 1 -14.37 11.65 -10.16
C MET A 1 -13.09 10.93 -9.70
N GLY A 2 -12.11 10.67 -10.59
CA GLY A 2 -10.84 10.00 -10.24
C GLY A 2 -9.97 10.75 -9.21
N VAL A 3 -9.89 12.09 -9.30
CA VAL A 3 -9.08 12.91 -8.37
C VAL A 3 -9.60 12.84 -6.93
N ALA A 4 -10.91 12.79 -6.71
CA ALA A 4 -11.49 12.76 -5.35
C ALA A 4 -11.29 11.41 -4.65
N ILE A 5 -11.33 10.29 -5.39
CA ILE A 5 -11.03 8.95 -4.86
C ILE A 5 -9.52 8.81 -4.63
N ALA A 6 -8.68 9.36 -5.52
CA ALA A 6 -7.23 9.43 -5.33
C ALA A 6 -6.84 10.30 -4.11
N VAL A 7 -7.54 11.41 -3.87
CA VAL A 7 -7.30 12.31 -2.73
C VAL A 7 -7.84 11.72 -1.43
N LEU A 8 -9.02 11.10 -1.41
CA LEU A 8 -9.56 10.46 -0.19
C LEU A 8 -8.80 9.18 0.18
N GLY A 9 -8.41 8.37 -0.81
CA GLY A 9 -7.48 7.26 -0.62
C GLY A 9 -6.11 7.73 -0.14
N GLY A 10 -5.60 8.83 -0.71
CA GLY A 10 -4.36 9.49 -0.29
C GLY A 10 -4.43 10.03 1.14
N LEU A 11 -5.55 10.64 1.55
CA LEU A 11 -5.74 11.16 2.90
C LEU A 11 -5.80 10.05 3.95
N ALA A 12 -6.45 8.93 3.65
CA ALA A 12 -6.42 7.74 4.52
C ALA A 12 -5.01 7.12 4.60
N GLN A 13 -4.28 7.08 3.48
CA GLN A 13 -2.89 6.64 3.43
C GLN A 13 -1.91 7.57 4.14
N ILE A 14 -2.21 8.86 4.26
CA ILE A 14 -1.40 9.85 5.00
C ILE A 14 -1.77 9.83 6.50
N ALA A 15 -3.03 9.58 6.85
CA ALA A 15 -3.49 9.54 8.24
C ALA A 15 -2.88 8.37 9.04
N ILE A 16 -2.71 7.19 8.41
CA ILE A 16 -2.12 6.00 9.03
C ILE A 16 -0.67 6.23 9.50
N PRO A 17 0.27 6.71 8.66
CA PRO A 17 1.64 6.98 9.09
C PRO A 17 1.73 8.14 10.08
N ILE A 18 0.89 9.18 9.96
CA ILE A 18 0.79 10.23 10.98
C ILE A 18 0.38 9.64 12.32
N ALA A 19 -0.64 8.77 12.36
CA ALA A 19 -1.10 8.13 13.59
C ALA A 19 -0.02 7.24 14.21
N VAL A 20 0.73 6.49 13.39
CA VAL A 20 1.85 5.65 13.85
C VAL A 20 3.00 6.50 14.41
N ILE A 21 3.36 7.60 13.73
CA ILE A 21 4.38 8.55 14.19
C ILE A 21 3.94 9.19 15.51
N VAL A 22 2.71 9.69 15.59
CA VAL A 22 2.15 10.34 16.79
C VAL A 22 2.09 9.38 17.97
N PHE A 23 1.66 8.13 17.75
CA PHE A 23 1.64 7.08 18.77
C PHE A 23 3.04 6.81 19.34
N PHE A 24 4.04 6.70 18.46
CA PHE A 24 5.42 6.45 18.89
C PHE A 24 6.06 7.64 19.59
N VAL A 25 5.80 8.86 19.13
CA VAL A 25 6.28 10.10 19.78
C VAL A 25 5.66 10.25 21.16
N ARG A 26 4.36 10.00 21.31
CA ARG A 26 3.67 10.04 22.61
C ARG A 26 4.23 9.01 23.59
N ARG A 27 4.52 7.79 23.11
CA ARG A 27 5.08 6.73 23.97
C ARG A 27 6.49 7.05 24.49
N ARG A 28 7.29 7.84 23.77
CA ARG A 28 8.64 8.24 24.23
C ARG A 28 8.64 9.47 25.16
N ARG A 29 7.59 10.28 25.18
CA ARG A 29 7.49 11.42 26.12
C ARG A 29 7.38 10.99 27.61
N GLY A 30 7.15 9.71 27.89
CA GLY A 30 7.12 9.18 29.26
C GLY A 30 8.50 8.85 29.86
N GLY A 31 9.61 9.02 29.14
CA GLY A 31 10.96 8.73 29.62
C GLY A 31 11.78 9.99 29.88
N ASN A 32 12.16 10.23 31.14
CA ASN A 32 13.04 11.32 31.60
C ASN A 32 14.49 11.18 31.11
N ALA A 33 14.74 11.36 29.82
CA ALA A 33 16.09 11.59 29.30
C ALA A 33 16.11 12.94 28.58
N GLY A 34 17.14 13.74 28.78
CA GLY A 34 17.33 15.03 28.09
C GLY A 34 17.37 14.82 26.57
N VAL A 35 16.21 14.90 25.92
CA VAL A 35 16.08 14.78 24.48
C VAL A 35 16.49 16.12 23.88
N ASP A 36 17.55 16.13 23.06
CA ASP A 36 17.86 17.26 22.19
C ASP A 36 16.72 17.42 21.16
N LEU A 37 15.82 18.35 21.47
CA LEU A 37 14.66 18.69 20.64
C LEU A 37 15.09 19.17 19.25
N GLY A 38 16.22 19.88 19.14
CA GLY A 38 16.73 20.38 17.87
C GLY A 38 17.13 19.24 16.93
N LEU A 39 17.83 18.23 17.46
CA LEU A 39 18.19 17.03 16.71
C LEU A 39 16.94 16.25 16.28
N VAL A 40 15.96 16.08 17.17
CA VAL A 40 14.70 15.39 16.87
C VAL A 40 13.92 16.05 15.75
N VAL A 41 13.72 17.38 15.82
CA VAL A 41 13.00 18.14 14.80
C VAL A 41 13.73 18.06 13.46
N ARG A 42 15.05 18.22 13.45
CA ARG A 42 15.86 18.09 12.23
C ARG A 42 15.70 16.72 11.58
N ARG A 43 15.76 15.62 12.34
CA ARG A 43 15.57 14.26 11.79
C ARG A 43 14.15 14.04 11.29
N LEU A 44 13.15 14.58 11.98
CA LEU A 44 11.76 14.50 11.53
C LEU A 44 11.57 15.18 10.17
N PHE A 45 12.11 16.39 9.99
CA PHE A 45 12.09 17.06 8.69
C PHE A 45 12.91 16.32 7.63
N GLU A 46 14.10 15.80 7.98
CA GLU A 46 14.96 15.09 7.04
C GLU A 46 14.29 13.83 6.46
N TYR A 47 13.68 12.99 7.29
CA TYR A 47 12.98 11.78 6.84
C TYR A 47 11.54 12.04 6.37
N GLY A 48 10.86 13.03 6.93
CA GLY A 48 9.54 13.46 6.49
C GLY A 48 9.59 14.05 5.07
N PHE A 49 10.59 14.88 4.79
CA PHE A 49 10.82 15.40 3.44
C PHE A 49 11.15 14.28 2.44
N LEU A 50 11.95 13.30 2.86
CA LEU A 50 12.26 12.14 2.03
C LEU A 50 11.01 11.30 1.72
N TYR A 51 10.11 11.12 2.70
CA TYR A 51 8.81 10.48 2.48
C TYR A 51 7.92 11.27 1.49
N VAL A 52 7.82 12.59 1.65
CA VAL A 52 7.02 13.43 0.75
C VAL A 52 7.57 13.38 -0.69
N LEU A 53 8.89 13.44 -0.85
CA LEU A 53 9.51 13.30 -2.17
C LEU A 53 9.23 11.94 -2.80
N LEU A 54 9.34 10.87 -2.02
CA LEU A 54 8.97 9.53 -2.48
C LEU A 54 7.52 9.46 -2.92
N TRP A 55 6.61 10.04 -2.13
CA TRP A 55 5.18 10.04 -2.40
C TRP A 55 4.85 10.82 -3.68
N ILE A 56 5.33 12.07 -3.82
CA ILE A 56 5.10 12.89 -5.03
C ILE A 56 5.67 12.20 -6.26
N THR A 57 6.89 11.64 -6.17
CA THR A 57 7.50 10.90 -7.28
C THR A 57 6.65 9.68 -7.65
N GLY A 58 6.20 8.92 -6.65
CA GLY A 58 5.35 7.75 -6.86
C GLY A 58 4.02 8.09 -7.52
N VAL A 59 3.37 9.18 -7.10
CA VAL A 59 2.15 9.69 -7.73
C VAL A 59 2.41 10.10 -9.18
N GLY A 60 3.49 10.84 -9.46
CA GLY A 60 3.87 11.23 -10.82
C GLY A 60 4.10 10.02 -11.73
N VAL A 61 4.87 9.04 -11.27
CA VAL A 61 5.16 7.82 -12.04
C VAL A 61 3.90 6.98 -12.25
N ALA A 62 3.04 6.85 -11.24
CA ALA A 62 1.78 6.14 -11.37
C ALA A 62 0.84 6.84 -12.37
N GLY A 63 0.78 8.17 -12.36
CA GLY A 63 0.02 8.96 -13.33
C GLY A 63 0.50 8.74 -14.76
N LEU A 64 1.81 8.86 -15.00
CA LEU A 64 2.40 8.58 -16.34
C LEU A 64 2.16 7.14 -16.80
N LEU A 65 2.17 6.18 -15.88
CA LEU A 65 1.95 4.78 -16.20
C LEU A 65 0.45 4.47 -16.43
N SER A 66 -0.45 5.18 -15.75
CA SER A 66 -1.90 5.13 -16.02
C SER A 66 -2.18 5.62 -17.43
N GLU A 67 -1.65 6.79 -17.80
CA GLU A 67 -1.78 7.35 -19.16
C GLU A 67 -1.27 6.36 -20.22
N LEU A 68 -0.12 5.72 -19.96
CA LEU A 68 0.42 4.69 -20.85
C LEU A 68 -0.57 3.53 -21.03
N PHE A 69 -1.20 3.06 -19.95
CA PHE A 69 -2.17 1.97 -20.03
C PHE A 69 -3.47 2.37 -20.74
N GLU A 70 -3.94 3.60 -20.55
CA GLU A 70 -5.12 4.12 -21.28
C GLU A 70 -4.86 4.19 -22.79
N VAL A 71 -3.69 4.71 -23.19
CA VAL A 71 -3.27 4.72 -24.59
C VAL A 71 -3.14 3.31 -25.17
N LEU A 72 -2.64 2.35 -24.39
CA LEU A 72 -2.55 0.95 -24.80
C LEU A 72 -3.92 0.28 -24.96
N GLU A 73 -4.94 0.74 -24.23
CA GLU A 73 -6.33 0.29 -24.37
C GLU A 73 -7.06 0.96 -25.55
N GLY A 74 -6.39 1.92 -26.23
CA GLY A 74 -6.93 2.61 -27.40
C GLY A 74 -7.67 3.90 -27.07
N ALA A 75 -7.53 4.43 -25.85
CA ALA A 75 -7.98 5.78 -25.53
C ALA A 75 -7.18 6.82 -26.36
N ALA A 76 -7.83 7.93 -26.69
CA ALA A 76 -7.12 9.08 -27.24
C ALA A 76 -6.18 9.64 -26.16
N ALA A 77 -5.01 10.14 -26.55
CA ALA A 77 -4.09 10.79 -25.63
C ALA A 77 -4.80 11.93 -24.88
N ASP A 78 -4.63 11.96 -23.56
CA ASP A 78 -5.40 12.83 -22.68
C ASP A 78 -4.94 14.31 -22.75
N ASP A 79 -5.61 15.19 -22.00
CA ASP A 79 -5.28 16.63 -21.99
C ASP A 79 -3.81 16.88 -21.58
N THR A 80 -3.11 17.66 -22.40
CA THR A 80 -1.71 18.06 -22.23
C THR A 80 -1.37 18.60 -20.83
N GLY A 81 -2.35 19.20 -20.12
CA GLY A 81 -2.16 19.73 -18.77
C GLY A 81 -1.93 18.66 -17.69
N GLU A 82 -2.66 17.55 -17.73
CA GLU A 82 -2.58 16.49 -16.72
C GLU A 82 -1.27 15.70 -16.88
N VAL A 83 -0.91 15.36 -18.12
CA VAL A 83 0.36 14.72 -18.45
C VAL A 83 1.55 15.59 -18.02
N ALA A 84 1.50 16.91 -18.23
CA ALA A 84 2.55 17.83 -17.79
C ALA A 84 2.72 17.86 -16.26
N LEU A 85 1.61 17.74 -15.51
CA LEU A 85 1.64 17.65 -14.05
C LEU A 85 2.32 16.35 -13.59
N TRP A 86 2.00 15.20 -14.20
CA TRP A 86 2.65 13.93 -13.88
C TRP A 86 4.14 13.92 -14.20
N TRP A 87 4.54 14.54 -15.31
CA TRP A 87 5.96 14.78 -15.62
C TRP A 87 6.63 15.65 -14.57
N THR A 88 5.98 16.73 -14.13
CA THR A 88 6.53 17.63 -13.11
C THR A 88 6.77 16.89 -11.80
N PHE A 89 5.78 16.12 -11.32
CA PHE A 89 5.92 15.32 -10.11
C PHE A 89 7.01 14.26 -10.22
N THR A 90 7.11 13.61 -11.37
CA THR A 90 8.14 12.58 -11.63
C THR A 90 9.55 13.18 -11.67
N LEU A 91 9.73 14.26 -12.42
CA LEU A 91 11.05 14.85 -12.66
C LEU A 91 11.54 15.65 -11.45
N VAL A 92 10.72 16.55 -10.93
CA VAL A 92 11.09 17.41 -9.79
C VAL A 92 11.14 16.58 -8.50
N GLY A 93 10.13 15.75 -8.27
CA GLY A 93 10.10 14.83 -7.13
C GLY A 93 11.25 13.83 -7.20
N GLY A 94 11.45 13.19 -8.36
CA GLY A 94 12.48 12.17 -8.56
C GLY A 94 13.90 12.72 -8.42
N ALA A 95 14.18 13.89 -9.00
CA ALA A 95 15.47 14.56 -8.85
C ALA A 95 15.73 14.92 -7.38
N GLY A 96 14.72 15.46 -6.68
CA GLY A 96 14.80 15.76 -5.25
C GLY A 96 15.05 14.52 -4.40
N LEU A 97 14.33 13.43 -4.68
CA LEU A 97 14.46 12.13 -4.00
C LEU A 97 15.86 11.55 -4.19
N ALA A 98 16.37 11.56 -5.43
CA ALA A 98 17.71 11.07 -5.75
C ALA A 98 18.79 11.91 -5.05
N GLY A 99 18.70 13.24 -5.14
CA GLY A 99 19.64 14.15 -4.49
C GLY A 99 19.68 13.96 -2.97
N HIS A 100 18.51 13.94 -2.33
CA HIS A 100 18.42 13.78 -0.88
C HIS A 100 18.87 12.39 -0.41
N SER A 101 18.54 11.34 -1.15
CA SER A 101 18.98 9.97 -0.86
C SER A 101 20.51 9.82 -0.96
N LEU A 102 21.14 10.45 -1.95
CA LEU A 102 22.61 10.46 -2.09
C LEU A 102 23.29 11.19 -0.93
N LEU A 103 22.73 12.31 -0.48
CA LEU A 103 23.23 13.06 0.67
C LEU A 103 23.10 12.25 1.97
N LEU A 104 21.96 11.58 2.19
CA LEU A 104 21.78 10.68 3.33
C LEU A 104 22.78 9.54 3.30
N ARG A 105 22.96 8.88 2.15
CA ARG A 105 23.90 7.77 2.01
C ARG A 105 25.32 8.18 2.38
N ARG A 106 25.76 9.37 1.96
CA ARG A 106 27.09 9.91 2.33
C ARG A 106 27.23 10.10 3.84
N ARG A 107 26.20 10.61 4.52
CA ARG A 107 26.20 10.82 5.99
C ARG A 107 26.16 9.51 6.77
N PHE A 108 25.42 8.51 6.32
CA PHE A 108 25.33 7.21 6.98
C PHE A 108 26.66 6.44 6.97
N ILE A 109 27.51 6.65 5.96
CA ILE A 109 28.85 6.05 5.89
C ILE A 109 29.78 6.61 6.98
N SER A 110 29.57 7.86 7.41
CA SER A 110 30.39 8.53 8.41
C SER A 110 30.07 8.15 9.87
N GLY A 111 29.10 7.26 10.09
CA GLY A 111 28.69 6.79 11.43
C GLY A 111 27.36 7.40 11.87
N PRO A 112 26.28 6.60 12.02
CA PRO A 112 24.97 7.11 12.42
C PRO A 112 24.80 7.20 13.94
N ASP A 113 24.24 8.30 14.43
CA ASP A 113 23.77 8.45 15.80
C ASP A 113 22.57 7.52 16.10
N GLU A 114 22.37 7.14 17.36
CA GLU A 114 21.25 6.27 17.79
C GLU A 114 19.86 6.85 17.47
N THR A 115 19.73 8.18 17.50
CA THR A 115 18.50 8.88 17.12
C THR A 115 18.23 8.74 15.62
N ALA A 116 19.25 8.84 14.77
CA ALA A 116 19.12 8.66 13.32
C ALA A 116 18.65 7.24 12.96
N LEU A 117 19.19 6.22 13.63
CA LEU A 117 18.72 4.83 13.49
C LEU A 117 17.25 4.68 13.87
N THR A 118 16.82 5.34 14.96
CA THR A 118 15.42 5.30 15.42
C THR A 118 14.46 5.88 14.37
N PHE A 119 14.79 7.03 13.78
CA PHE A 119 13.94 7.69 12.78
C PHE A 119 13.98 6.99 11.42
N TRP A 120 15.13 6.41 11.05
CA TRP A 120 15.25 5.57 9.86
C TRP A 120 14.26 4.40 9.87
N TRP A 121 14.15 3.69 11.01
CA TRP A 121 13.18 2.59 11.15
C TRP A 121 11.73 3.06 11.11
N VAL A 122 11.43 4.25 11.65
CA VAL A 122 10.08 4.85 11.55
C VAL A 122 9.75 5.14 10.09
N TYR A 123 10.68 5.79 9.38
CA TYR A 123 10.56 6.06 7.96
C TYR A 123 10.30 4.78 7.16
N LEU A 124 11.12 3.74 7.34
CA LEU A 124 10.94 2.45 6.66
C LEU A 124 9.58 1.83 6.96
N SER A 125 9.13 1.85 8.22
CA SER A 125 7.83 1.29 8.60
C SER A 125 6.67 2.04 7.95
N VAL A 126 6.74 3.37 7.92
CA VAL A 126 5.74 4.24 7.31
C VAL A 126 5.65 3.99 5.81
N VAL A 127 6.79 3.91 5.12
CA VAL A 127 6.84 3.64 3.68
C VAL A 127 6.31 2.24 3.37
N ASP A 128 6.74 1.24 4.13
CA ASP A 128 6.31 -0.15 3.93
C ASP A 128 4.80 -0.30 4.10
N LEU A 129 4.22 0.30 5.15
CA LEU A 129 2.77 0.30 5.38
C LEU A 129 2.00 1.08 4.31
N THR A 130 2.53 2.22 3.86
CA THR A 130 1.90 3.01 2.78
C THR A 130 1.89 2.21 1.48
N ALA A 131 3.01 1.59 1.12
CA ALA A 131 3.16 0.78 -0.08
C ALA A 131 2.32 -0.50 0.01
N LEU A 132 2.23 -1.13 1.18
CA LEU A 132 1.36 -2.27 1.42
C LEU A 132 -0.12 -1.90 1.21
N GLY A 133 -0.57 -0.78 1.78
CA GLY A 133 -1.94 -0.31 1.63
C GLY A 133 -2.31 -0.02 0.17
N ALA A 134 -1.47 0.72 -0.56
CA ALA A 134 -1.65 0.95 -1.99
C ALA A 134 -1.64 -0.38 -2.77
N GLY A 135 -0.67 -1.25 -2.49
CA GLY A 135 -0.53 -2.54 -3.15
C GLY A 135 -1.75 -3.42 -2.97
N ILE A 136 -2.37 -3.45 -1.77
CA ILE A 136 -3.59 -4.21 -1.52
C ILE A 136 -4.73 -3.68 -2.38
N VAL A 137 -5.05 -2.39 -2.27
CA VAL A 137 -6.18 -1.78 -3.00
C VAL A 137 -6.00 -1.94 -4.51
N SER A 138 -4.82 -1.61 -5.01
CA SER A 138 -4.51 -1.69 -6.43
C SER A 138 -4.45 -3.14 -6.94
N SER A 139 -4.00 -4.10 -6.13
CA SER A 139 -4.03 -5.52 -6.50
C SER A 139 -5.46 -6.02 -6.63
N ILE A 140 -6.35 -5.64 -5.71
CA ILE A 140 -7.77 -6.03 -5.77
C ILE A 140 -8.39 -5.45 -7.04
N LEU A 141 -8.25 -4.15 -7.28
CA LEU A 141 -8.80 -3.49 -8.47
C LEU A 141 -8.22 -4.04 -9.79
N THR A 142 -6.93 -4.38 -9.81
CA THR A 142 -6.29 -4.97 -11.01
C THR A 142 -6.81 -6.39 -11.27
N LEU A 143 -6.96 -7.22 -10.23
CA LEU A 143 -7.44 -8.60 -10.34
C LEU A 143 -8.95 -8.66 -10.61
N SER A 144 -9.69 -7.63 -10.21
CA SER A 144 -11.12 -7.47 -10.43
C SER A 144 -11.50 -7.42 -11.92
N TRP A 145 -10.64 -6.86 -12.78
CA TRP A 145 -10.87 -6.82 -14.22
C TRP A 145 -10.90 -8.22 -14.88
N PRO A 146 -9.85 -9.05 -14.76
CA PRO A 146 -9.82 -10.36 -15.42
C PRO A 146 -10.61 -11.45 -14.67
N ILE A 147 -10.86 -11.30 -13.37
CA ILE A 147 -11.52 -12.35 -12.56
C ILE A 147 -13.02 -12.08 -12.42
N ALA A 148 -13.38 -10.85 -12.07
CA ALA A 148 -14.75 -10.46 -11.73
C ALA A 148 -15.45 -9.69 -12.86
N GLY A 149 -14.83 -9.58 -14.04
CA GLY A 149 -15.44 -8.95 -15.21
C GLY A 149 -15.66 -7.43 -15.09
N HIS A 150 -15.08 -6.78 -14.08
CA HIS A 150 -15.17 -5.33 -13.93
C HIS A 150 -14.46 -4.59 -15.06
N SER A 151 -14.84 -3.33 -15.31
CA SER A 151 -14.15 -2.49 -16.29
C SER A 151 -12.68 -2.32 -15.95
N PHE A 152 -11.80 -2.33 -16.97
CA PHE A 152 -10.39 -2.03 -16.77
C PHE A 152 -10.21 -0.63 -16.19
N ASN A 153 -9.31 -0.51 -15.22
CA ASN A 153 -8.93 0.74 -14.59
C ASN A 153 -7.42 0.86 -14.70
N ALA A 154 -6.94 1.67 -15.64
CA ALA A 154 -5.52 1.88 -15.92
C ALA A 154 -4.70 2.33 -14.69
N GLY A 155 -5.33 3.09 -13.78
CA GLY A 155 -4.68 3.55 -12.55
C GLY A 155 -4.36 2.42 -11.57
N ALA A 156 -5.14 1.33 -11.57
CA ALA A 156 -4.93 0.21 -10.66
C ALA A 156 -3.59 -0.54 -10.91
N PRO A 157 -3.29 -1.08 -12.10
CA PRO A 157 -2.00 -1.73 -12.35
C PRO A 157 -0.84 -0.73 -12.28
N ALA A 158 -1.05 0.55 -12.61
CA ALA A 158 -0.02 1.58 -12.51
C ALA A 158 0.43 1.79 -11.05
N VAL A 159 -0.53 2.03 -10.15
CA VAL A 159 -0.25 2.18 -8.71
C VAL A 159 0.31 0.87 -8.13
N LEU A 160 -0.17 -0.30 -8.58
CA LEU A 160 0.34 -1.60 -8.14
C LEU A 160 1.84 -1.75 -8.45
N ILE A 161 2.27 -1.42 -9.68
CA ILE A 161 3.67 -1.49 -10.10
C ILE A 161 4.55 -0.56 -9.27
N VAL A 162 4.09 0.68 -9.04
CA VAL A 162 4.82 1.66 -8.23
C VAL A 162 4.90 1.21 -6.78
N ALA A 163 3.78 0.81 -6.17
CA ALA A 163 3.72 0.35 -4.79
C ALA A 163 4.61 -0.89 -4.57
N ALA A 164 4.56 -1.87 -5.48
CA ALA A 164 5.41 -3.06 -5.43
C ALA A 164 6.90 -2.70 -5.54
N THR A 165 7.25 -1.75 -6.41
CA THR A 165 8.63 -1.28 -6.56
C THR A 165 9.12 -0.58 -5.28
N VAL A 166 8.32 0.34 -4.74
CA VAL A 166 8.64 1.05 -3.49
C VAL A 166 8.81 0.06 -2.35
N TRP A 167 7.86 -0.87 -2.19
CA TRP A 167 7.92 -1.93 -1.20
C TRP A 167 9.19 -2.79 -1.33
N ALA A 168 9.47 -3.30 -2.53
CA ALA A 168 10.63 -4.17 -2.75
C ALA A 168 11.97 -3.46 -2.48
N VAL A 169 12.08 -2.19 -2.87
CA VAL A 169 13.27 -1.37 -2.58
C VAL A 169 13.45 -1.19 -1.07
N HIS A 170 12.39 -0.79 -0.37
CA HIS A 170 12.46 -0.49 1.07
C HIS A 170 12.63 -1.76 1.92
N TRP A 171 12.03 -2.87 1.51
CA TRP A 171 12.26 -4.18 2.12
C TRP A 171 13.73 -4.60 2.06
N ARG A 172 14.38 -4.43 0.89
CA ARG A 172 15.82 -4.70 0.73
C ARG A 172 16.68 -3.77 1.58
N LEU A 173 16.28 -2.52 1.77
CA LEU A 173 16.96 -1.57 2.65
C LEU A 173 16.85 -1.98 4.12
N ALA A 174 15.71 -2.51 4.54
CA ALA A 174 15.47 -3.01 5.90
C ALA A 174 16.29 -4.28 6.23
N GLY A 175 16.61 -5.10 5.22
CA GLY A 175 17.33 -6.36 5.38
C GLY A 175 18.86 -6.27 5.50
N ARG A 176 19.48 -5.09 5.39
CA ARG A 176 20.95 -4.98 5.35
C ARG A 176 21.62 -5.26 6.72
N PRO A 177 22.67 -6.10 6.81
CA PRO A 177 23.24 -6.62 8.08
C PRO A 177 23.89 -5.63 9.06
N GLY A 178 23.95 -4.33 8.75
CA GLY A 178 24.68 -3.35 9.57
C GLY A 178 23.89 -2.75 10.75
N ALA A 179 22.58 -2.91 10.79
CA ALA A 179 21.74 -2.39 11.87
C ALA A 179 21.44 -3.52 12.87
N ARG A 180 21.99 -3.45 14.09
CA ARG A 180 21.56 -4.29 15.23
C ARG A 180 20.04 -4.28 15.26
N ARG A 181 19.40 -5.42 14.95
CA ARG A 181 17.94 -5.57 14.87
C ARG A 181 17.33 -5.22 16.23
N PRO A 182 16.71 -4.05 16.42
CA PRO A 182 15.95 -3.82 17.63
C PRO A 182 14.68 -4.69 17.52
N ALA A 183 14.13 -5.16 18.64
CA ALA A 183 12.81 -5.81 18.70
C ALA A 183 11.71 -4.99 17.98
N ARG A 184 11.93 -3.67 17.86
CA ARG A 184 11.13 -2.71 17.08
C ARG A 184 10.98 -3.05 15.59
N ASN A 185 11.91 -3.80 15.01
CA ASN A 185 11.83 -4.28 13.62
C ASN A 185 10.77 -5.39 13.44
N GLN A 186 10.25 -6.00 14.51
CA GLN A 186 9.16 -6.98 14.37
C GLN A 186 7.78 -6.32 14.27
N ALA A 187 7.63 -5.06 14.70
CA ALA A 187 6.32 -4.41 14.74
C ALA A 187 5.68 -4.27 13.35
N HIS A 188 6.43 -3.83 12.33
CA HIS A 188 5.89 -3.72 10.97
C HIS A 188 5.54 -5.09 10.37
N LEU A 189 6.29 -6.16 10.72
CA LEU A 189 5.97 -7.53 10.30
C LEU A 189 4.65 -8.01 10.92
N LEU A 190 4.46 -7.73 12.22
CA LEU A 190 3.24 -8.08 12.94
C LEU A 190 2.04 -7.27 12.45
N VAL A 191 2.21 -5.97 12.17
CA VAL A 191 1.15 -5.14 11.60
C VAL A 191 0.76 -5.62 10.20
N GLY A 192 1.73 -5.91 9.32
CA GLY A 192 1.46 -6.46 7.99
C GLY A 192 0.77 -7.84 8.07
N SER A 193 1.22 -8.69 9.00
CA SER A 193 0.58 -9.98 9.29
C SER A 193 -0.86 -9.82 9.80
N LEU A 194 -1.12 -8.85 10.68
CA LEU A 194 -2.45 -8.56 11.20
C LEU A 194 -3.37 -8.06 10.09
N ILE A 195 -2.90 -7.15 9.25
CA ILE A 195 -3.63 -6.65 8.08
C ILE A 195 -3.98 -7.81 7.15
N GLY A 196 -3.00 -8.66 6.81
CA GLY A 196 -3.23 -9.84 5.98
C GLY A 196 -4.25 -10.81 6.60
N MET A 197 -4.14 -11.08 7.91
CA MET A 197 -5.04 -12.00 8.61
C MET A 197 -6.48 -11.47 8.69
N VAL A 198 -6.65 -10.22 9.11
CA VAL A 198 -7.98 -9.59 9.22
C VAL A 198 -8.62 -9.49 7.83
N GLY A 199 -7.87 -9.01 6.84
CA GLY A 199 -8.36 -8.90 5.47
C GLY A 199 -8.72 -10.25 4.87
N LEU A 200 -7.91 -11.29 5.07
CA LEU A 200 -8.21 -12.65 4.62
C LEU A 200 -9.46 -13.20 5.31
N GLY A 201 -9.61 -12.99 6.63
CA GLY A 201 -10.77 -13.44 7.38
C GLY A 201 -12.07 -12.79 6.91
N VAL A 202 -12.06 -11.46 6.73
CA VAL A 202 -13.22 -10.72 6.19
C VAL A 202 -13.55 -11.19 4.78
N SER A 203 -12.54 -11.29 3.90
CA SER A 203 -12.71 -11.74 2.52
C SER A 203 -13.24 -13.16 2.43
N PHE A 204 -12.78 -14.06 3.31
CA PHE A 204 -13.26 -15.43 3.40
C PHE A 204 -14.72 -15.51 3.83
N VAL A 205 -15.13 -14.74 4.85
CA VAL A 205 -16.53 -14.70 5.29
C VAL A 205 -17.44 -14.17 4.18
N LEU A 206 -17.02 -13.11 3.49
CA LEU A 206 -17.76 -12.55 2.36
C LEU A 206 -17.86 -13.58 1.21
N ALA A 207 -16.74 -14.18 0.80
CA ALA A 207 -16.72 -15.22 -0.23
C ALA A 207 -17.61 -16.41 0.14
N LEU A 208 -17.56 -16.85 1.40
CA LEU A 208 -18.40 -17.94 1.88
C LEU A 208 -19.88 -17.55 1.89
N SER A 209 -20.21 -16.31 2.26
CA SER A 209 -21.60 -15.83 2.21
C SER A 209 -22.14 -15.77 0.78
N GLN A 210 -21.32 -15.34 -0.19
CA GLN A 210 -21.68 -15.34 -1.61
C GLN A 210 -21.80 -16.76 -2.15
N LEU A 211 -20.88 -17.66 -1.80
CA LEU A 211 -20.94 -19.06 -2.22
C LEU A 211 -22.17 -19.79 -1.66
N LEU A 212 -22.51 -19.52 -0.40
CA LEU A 212 -23.72 -20.08 0.23
C LEU A 212 -24.99 -19.48 -0.36
N GLY A 213 -24.99 -18.18 -0.68
CA GLY A 213 -26.07 -17.51 -1.41
C GLY A 213 -26.29 -18.14 -2.79
N TRP A 214 -25.21 -18.25 -3.58
CA TRP A 214 -25.18 -18.95 -4.87
C TRP A 214 -25.73 -20.38 -4.77
N PHE A 215 -25.27 -21.16 -3.78
CA PHE A 215 -25.72 -22.54 -3.60
C PHE A 215 -27.20 -22.61 -3.19
N TYR A 216 -27.64 -21.73 -2.28
CA TYR A 216 -29.01 -21.66 -1.83
C TYR A 216 -29.95 -21.28 -2.97
N ASP A 217 -29.63 -20.23 -3.72
CA ASP A 217 -30.41 -19.76 -4.86
C ASP A 217 -30.46 -20.82 -5.98
N GLY A 218 -29.35 -21.53 -6.21
CA GLY A 218 -29.28 -22.63 -7.19
C GLY A 218 -30.14 -23.86 -6.82
N VAL A 219 -30.29 -24.17 -5.53
CA VAL A 219 -31.07 -25.33 -5.05
C VAL A 219 -32.53 -24.96 -4.74
N THR A 220 -32.84 -23.68 -4.51
CA THR A 220 -34.18 -23.19 -4.16
C THR A 220 -34.73 -22.11 -5.12
N PRO A 221 -34.76 -22.35 -6.44
CA PRO A 221 -35.24 -21.36 -7.40
C PRO A 221 -36.71 -20.97 -7.12
N GLY A 222 -36.97 -19.68 -6.89
CA GLY A 222 -38.33 -19.11 -6.77
C GLY A 222 -38.89 -18.93 -5.34
N LEU A 223 -38.09 -19.09 -4.29
CA LEU A 223 -38.52 -18.90 -2.89
C LEU A 223 -38.28 -17.48 -2.33
N ARG A 224 -37.62 -16.60 -3.09
CA ARG A 224 -37.39 -15.19 -2.72
C ARG A 224 -38.62 -14.34 -3.12
N PRO A 225 -39.25 -13.59 -2.20
CA PRO A 225 -40.47 -12.81 -2.48
C PRO A 225 -40.32 -11.72 -3.56
N ASP A 226 -39.09 -11.40 -3.93
CA ASP A 226 -38.67 -10.22 -4.70
C ASP A 226 -37.99 -10.60 -6.03
N VAL A 227 -37.96 -11.89 -6.39
CA VAL A 227 -37.35 -12.40 -7.63
C VAL A 227 -38.35 -13.26 -8.40
N ASP A 228 -39.05 -12.65 -9.37
CA ASP A 228 -39.99 -13.33 -10.27
C ASP A 228 -39.23 -14.13 -11.35
N GLY A 229 -38.77 -15.34 -11.01
CA GLY A 229 -38.33 -16.31 -12.01
C GLY A 229 -37.08 -17.12 -11.67
N TRP A 230 -36.73 -18.01 -12.59
CA TRP A 230 -35.52 -18.82 -12.56
C TRP A 230 -34.31 -17.90 -12.77
N VAL A 231 -33.42 -17.77 -11.77
CA VAL A 231 -32.17 -17.00 -11.91
C VAL A 231 -31.15 -17.85 -12.65
N PRO A 232 -30.64 -17.40 -13.82
CA PRO A 232 -29.61 -18.10 -14.56
C PRO A 232 -28.33 -18.29 -13.72
N LEU A 233 -27.76 -19.50 -13.78
CA LEU A 233 -26.63 -19.95 -12.95
C LEU A 233 -25.34 -19.12 -13.17
N ASP A 234 -25.21 -18.48 -14.33
CA ASP A 234 -24.16 -17.56 -14.74
C ASP A 234 -24.16 -16.24 -13.94
N THR A 235 -25.33 -15.62 -13.75
CA THR A 235 -25.43 -14.35 -12.99
C THR A 235 -25.02 -14.48 -11.52
N THR A 236 -25.16 -15.66 -10.95
CA THR A 236 -24.76 -15.94 -9.56
C THR A 236 -23.28 -16.33 -9.42
N PHE A 237 -22.59 -16.74 -10.49
CA PHE A 237 -21.14 -17.01 -10.43
C PHE A 237 -20.32 -15.71 -10.35
N ASP A 238 -20.84 -14.62 -10.91
CA ASP A 238 -20.23 -13.29 -10.84
C ASP A 238 -20.06 -12.83 -9.38
N GLU A 239 -21.02 -13.12 -8.50
CA GLU A 239 -20.95 -12.79 -7.06
C GLU A 239 -19.82 -13.54 -6.32
N VAL A 240 -19.52 -14.77 -6.73
CA VAL A 240 -18.40 -15.55 -6.18
C VAL A 240 -17.08 -15.03 -6.74
N ALA A 241 -17.05 -14.67 -8.02
CA ALA A 241 -15.88 -14.12 -8.70
C ALA A 241 -15.43 -12.78 -8.09
N ASP A 242 -16.38 -11.93 -7.66
CA ASP A 242 -16.12 -10.65 -6.97
C ASP A 242 -15.29 -10.79 -5.68
N ALA A 243 -15.41 -11.92 -4.98
CA ALA A 243 -14.68 -12.13 -3.73
C ALA A 243 -13.24 -12.61 -3.93
N LEU A 244 -12.92 -13.22 -5.08
CA LEU A 244 -11.63 -13.84 -5.35
C LEU A 244 -10.44 -12.86 -5.35
N PRO A 245 -10.52 -11.66 -5.98
CA PRO A 245 -9.44 -10.67 -5.94
C PRO A 245 -8.97 -10.37 -4.51
N SER A 246 -9.91 -10.11 -3.59
CA SER A 246 -9.61 -9.80 -2.20
C SER A 246 -8.97 -10.97 -1.46
N LEU A 247 -9.50 -12.18 -1.62
CA LEU A 247 -8.95 -13.42 -1.05
C LEU A 247 -7.51 -13.67 -1.49
N ILE A 248 -7.23 -13.54 -2.79
CA ILE A 248 -5.90 -13.74 -3.35
C ILE A 248 -4.93 -12.69 -2.79
N THR A 249 -5.30 -11.42 -2.83
CA THR A 249 -4.46 -10.32 -2.35
C THR A 249 -4.12 -10.46 -0.86
N PHE A 250 -5.13 -10.62 0.01
CA PHE A 250 -4.89 -10.72 1.45
C PHE A 250 -4.20 -12.03 1.83
N GLY A 251 -4.47 -13.14 1.11
CA GLY A 251 -3.75 -14.39 1.28
C GLY A 251 -2.26 -14.27 0.97
N LEU A 252 -1.91 -13.59 -0.12
CA LEU A 252 -0.50 -13.32 -0.47
C LEU A 252 0.18 -12.42 0.57
N VAL A 253 -0.51 -11.37 1.05
CA VAL A 253 0.02 -10.49 2.10
C VAL A 253 0.26 -11.27 3.40
N TRP A 254 -0.71 -12.04 3.86
CA TRP A 254 -0.58 -12.86 5.06
C TRP A 254 0.56 -13.87 4.91
N TRP A 255 0.62 -14.60 3.80
CA TRP A 255 1.68 -15.56 3.53
C TRP A 255 3.06 -14.89 3.55
N TRP A 256 3.22 -13.73 2.93
CA TRP A 256 4.50 -13.03 2.92
C TRP A 256 4.90 -12.55 4.33
N TYR A 257 4.03 -11.80 5.00
CA TYR A 257 4.39 -11.15 6.26
C TYR A 257 4.48 -12.16 7.43
N TRP A 258 3.54 -13.09 7.52
CA TRP A 258 3.51 -14.10 8.58
C TRP A 258 4.38 -15.31 8.25
N TRP A 259 4.01 -16.05 7.21
CA TRP A 259 4.57 -17.37 6.92
C TRP A 259 5.99 -17.28 6.36
N ARG A 260 6.35 -16.26 5.59
CA ARG A 260 7.74 -16.17 5.10
C ARG A 260 8.67 -15.51 6.11
N ASN A 261 8.21 -14.49 6.82
CA ASN A 261 9.10 -13.57 7.54
C ASN A 261 8.89 -13.51 9.06
N ALA A 262 7.66 -13.48 9.57
CA ALA A 262 7.44 -13.38 11.02
C ALA A 262 7.77 -14.71 11.74
N ARG A 263 7.32 -15.85 11.20
CA ARG A 263 7.49 -17.16 11.85
C ARG A 263 8.96 -17.64 11.94
N SER A 264 9.83 -17.15 11.06
CA SER A 264 11.25 -17.55 11.01
C SER A 264 12.13 -16.76 11.98
N THR A 265 11.52 -15.88 12.80
CA THR A 265 12.22 -15.07 13.80
C THR A 265 11.99 -15.53 15.25
N GLY A 266 11.22 -16.60 15.46
CA GLY A 266 11.14 -17.34 16.73
C GLY A 266 11.91 -18.64 16.64
#